data_AF-A0A7W7QFU2-F1
#
_entry.id   AF-A0A7W7QFU2-F1
#
_cell.length_a   1.000
_cell.length_b   1.000
_cell.length_c   1.000
_cell.angle_alpha   90.00
_cell.angle_beta   90.00
_cell.angle_gamma   90.00
#
_symmetry.space_group_name_H-M   'P 1'
#
loop_
_entity.id
_entity.type
_entity.pdbx_description
1 polymer ?
#
loop_
_entity_poly.entity_id
_entity_poly.type
_entity_poly.pdbx_seq_one_letter_code
_entity_poly.pdbx_strand_id
1 'polypeptide(L)'
;NDYNTDGINAKSTGIYNMVADFKNRGVPIDCVGFQSHLSWNSNLSSYQANLQRFADLGVDVQITELDVGGSGSGQANVYRQVTQACMAIARCNGITVWGVTDRYTWRPNDTPLLFDSNYQKKQAYQAVLDVLNTGGGGGGDGGALRAVGANKCLDVPNQSTATGTRLQIWDCSGGANQQWTHTSSGELTVYSGDSRRCLDASGNGAANGTAAIIWTCHGGTNQKWNLNANGTITSAQSGLCLDVSDNATANGALTQLWACSGGANQQWALQ
;
A
#
# COMPACT_ATOMS: atom_id res chain seq x y z
N ASN A 1 -17.88 10.64 -18.38
CA ASN A 1 -17.47 11.32 -17.15
C ASN A 1 -18.69 11.52 -16.29
N ASP A 2 -18.74 10.95 -15.08
CA ASP A 2 -19.90 11.08 -14.19
C ASP A 2 -19.54 10.81 -12.70
N TYR A 3 -20.31 11.40 -11.78
CA TYR A 3 -20.17 11.31 -10.32
C TYR A 3 -20.77 10.01 -9.75
N ASN A 4 -20.29 9.57 -8.59
CA ASN A 4 -20.79 8.37 -7.88
C ASN A 4 -20.72 7.08 -8.72
N THR A 5 -19.76 7.01 -9.62
CA THR A 5 -19.56 5.86 -10.52
C THR A 5 -18.29 5.07 -10.20
N ASP A 6 -17.56 5.48 -9.16
CA ASP A 6 -16.19 5.06 -8.85
C ASP A 6 -16.07 3.61 -8.38
N GLY A 7 -17.05 3.13 -7.61
CA GLY A 7 -17.18 1.73 -7.19
C GLY A 7 -18.29 0.98 -7.92
N ILE A 8 -18.40 -0.33 -7.69
CA ILE A 8 -19.50 -1.14 -8.22
C ILE A 8 -20.77 -0.83 -7.43
N ASN A 9 -21.75 -0.22 -8.10
CA ASN A 9 -23.06 0.13 -7.56
C ASN A 9 -24.10 0.15 -8.69
N ALA A 10 -25.35 0.50 -8.36
CA ALA A 10 -26.45 0.52 -9.33
C ALA A 10 -26.19 1.51 -10.48
N LYS A 11 -25.67 2.71 -10.20
CA LYS A 11 -25.39 3.74 -11.21
C LYS A 11 -24.25 3.33 -12.14
N SER A 12 -23.12 2.89 -11.58
CA SER A 12 -21.98 2.43 -12.39
C SER A 12 -22.34 1.18 -13.21
N THR A 13 -23.25 0.33 -12.71
CA THR A 13 -23.79 -0.81 -13.49
C THR A 13 -24.70 -0.36 -14.62
N GLY A 14 -25.55 0.65 -14.41
CA GLY A 14 -26.35 1.23 -15.50
C GLY A 14 -25.48 1.81 -16.62
N ILE A 15 -24.42 2.54 -16.25
CA ILE A 15 -23.46 3.10 -17.20
C ILE A 15 -22.66 1.99 -17.89
N TYR A 16 -22.24 0.96 -17.16
CA TYR A 16 -21.59 -0.22 -17.74
C TYR A 16 -22.46 -0.87 -18.82
N ASN A 17 -23.74 -1.10 -18.54
CA ASN A 17 -24.68 -1.68 -19.50
C ASN A 17 -24.86 -0.78 -20.75
N MET A 18 -24.92 0.54 -20.56
CA MET A 18 -25.00 1.50 -21.67
C MET A 18 -23.74 1.45 -22.54
N VAL A 19 -22.55 1.41 -21.94
CA VAL A 19 -21.28 1.32 -22.68
C VAL A 19 -21.18 -0.02 -23.40
N ALA A 20 -21.56 -1.13 -22.75
CA ALA A 20 -21.60 -2.44 -23.39
C ALA A 20 -22.53 -2.47 -24.60
N ASP A 21 -23.74 -1.89 -24.49
CA ASP A 21 -24.66 -1.72 -25.62
C ASP A 21 -24.06 -0.87 -26.75
N PHE A 22 -23.38 0.23 -26.40
CA PHE A 22 -22.69 1.07 -27.39
C PHE A 22 -21.64 0.29 -28.16
N LYS A 23 -20.78 -0.46 -27.46
CA LYS A 23 -19.77 -1.32 -28.10
C LYS A 23 -20.41 -2.39 -28.98
N ASN A 24 -21.49 -3.03 -28.51
CA ASN A 24 -22.21 -4.06 -29.26
C ASN A 24 -22.85 -3.54 -30.55
N ARG A 25 -23.38 -2.30 -30.54
CA ARG A 25 -24.01 -1.67 -31.71
C ARG A 25 -23.04 -0.88 -32.60
N GLY A 26 -21.75 -0.88 -32.28
CA GLY A 26 -20.75 -0.11 -33.01
C GLY A 26 -20.87 1.40 -32.85
N VAL A 27 -21.47 1.88 -31.76
CA VAL A 27 -21.49 3.31 -31.40
C VAL A 27 -20.06 3.74 -31.05
N PRO A 28 -19.54 4.84 -31.62
CA PRO A 28 -18.18 5.29 -31.35
C PRO A 28 -18.07 5.83 -29.92
N ILE A 29 -17.52 5.00 -29.04
CA ILE A 29 -17.12 5.36 -27.68
C ILE A 29 -15.77 4.73 -27.37
N ASP A 30 -14.83 5.59 -26.96
CA ASP A 30 -13.42 5.23 -26.79
C ASP A 30 -12.98 5.22 -25.33
N CYS A 31 -13.63 6.01 -24.47
CA CYS A 31 -13.24 6.11 -23.07
C CYS A 31 -14.41 6.36 -22.11
N VAL A 32 -14.22 5.97 -20.85
CA VAL A 32 -15.09 6.31 -19.73
C VAL A 32 -14.28 7.04 -18.66
N GLY A 33 -14.66 8.29 -18.41
CA GLY A 33 -14.11 9.08 -17.30
C GLY A 33 -14.86 8.84 -15.99
N PHE A 34 -14.11 8.69 -14.91
CA PHE A 34 -14.59 8.63 -13.53
C PHE A 34 -14.13 9.90 -12.83
N GLN A 35 -15.03 10.61 -12.16
CA GLN A 35 -14.67 11.86 -11.50
C GLN A 35 -13.76 11.62 -10.30
N SER A 36 -14.12 10.68 -9.43
CA SER A 36 -13.38 10.34 -8.21
C SER A 36 -13.23 11.51 -7.24
N HIS A 37 -14.34 12.19 -6.96
CA HIS A 37 -14.47 13.04 -5.78
C HIS A 37 -14.69 12.18 -4.54
N LEU A 38 -13.62 11.94 -3.80
CA LEU A 38 -13.55 10.97 -2.70
C LEU A 38 -13.29 11.67 -1.35
N SER A 39 -13.23 10.90 -0.28
CA SER A 39 -12.87 11.33 1.07
C SER A 39 -11.91 10.31 1.68
N TRP A 40 -11.20 10.69 2.75
CA TRP A 40 -10.24 9.82 3.45
C TRP A 40 -10.81 8.49 3.94
N ASN A 41 -12.14 8.39 4.07
CA ASN A 41 -12.89 7.19 4.48
C ASN A 41 -13.71 6.56 3.33
N SER A 42 -13.48 6.96 2.08
CA SER A 42 -14.17 6.35 0.93
C SER A 42 -13.89 4.84 0.87
N ASN A 43 -14.94 4.06 0.66
CA ASN A 43 -14.81 2.62 0.44
C ASN A 43 -14.32 2.36 -1.00
N LEU A 44 -13.07 1.93 -1.14
CA LEU A 44 -12.44 1.63 -2.43
C LEU A 44 -12.38 0.13 -2.77
N SER A 45 -13.04 -0.73 -2.00
CA SER A 45 -12.94 -2.20 -2.16
C SER A 45 -13.28 -2.72 -3.55
N SER A 46 -14.11 -1.97 -4.30
CA SER A 46 -14.51 -2.32 -5.67
C SER A 46 -14.01 -1.33 -6.73
N TYR A 47 -13.17 -0.35 -6.37
CA TYR A 47 -12.76 0.74 -7.28
C TYR A 47 -11.98 0.21 -8.49
N GLN A 48 -10.90 -0.55 -8.27
CA GLN A 48 -10.12 -1.14 -9.37
C GLN A 48 -10.95 -2.13 -10.20
N ALA A 49 -11.73 -3.00 -9.54
CA ALA A 49 -12.58 -3.96 -10.24
C ALA A 49 -13.63 -3.26 -11.13
N ASN A 50 -14.15 -2.12 -10.68
CA ASN A 50 -15.06 -1.29 -11.44
C ASN A 50 -14.36 -0.68 -12.67
N LEU A 51 -13.16 -0.11 -12.53
CA LEU A 51 -12.39 0.38 -13.68
C LEU A 51 -12.10 -0.75 -14.67
N GLN A 52 -11.68 -1.92 -14.17
CA GLN A 52 -11.31 -3.08 -14.99
C GLN A 52 -12.48 -3.57 -15.84
N ARG A 53 -13.70 -3.67 -15.30
CA ARG A 53 -14.85 -4.14 -16.10
C ARG A 53 -15.15 -3.21 -17.28
N PHE A 54 -14.93 -1.89 -17.16
CA PHE A 54 -15.07 -0.99 -18.30
C PHE A 54 -13.92 -1.18 -19.30
N ALA A 55 -12.69 -1.33 -18.83
CA ALA A 55 -11.55 -1.65 -19.68
C ALA A 55 -11.77 -2.95 -20.49
N ASP A 56 -12.41 -3.95 -19.89
CA ASP A 56 -12.75 -5.24 -20.52
C ASP A 56 -13.79 -5.11 -21.64
N LEU A 57 -14.58 -4.02 -21.67
CA LEU A 57 -15.45 -3.69 -22.81
C LEU A 57 -14.68 -3.11 -24.01
N GLY A 58 -13.36 -2.94 -23.89
CA GLY A 58 -12.51 -2.40 -24.94
C GLY A 58 -12.62 -0.88 -25.09
N VAL A 59 -12.89 -0.17 -23.99
CA VAL A 59 -12.75 1.29 -23.87
C VAL A 59 -11.60 1.60 -22.91
N ASP A 60 -10.98 2.75 -23.08
CA ASP A 60 -10.03 3.26 -22.10
C ASP A 60 -10.77 3.82 -20.87
N VAL A 61 -10.11 3.84 -19.73
CA VAL A 61 -10.64 4.44 -18.51
C VAL A 61 -9.74 5.59 -18.07
N GLN A 62 -10.33 6.63 -17.50
CA GLN A 62 -9.59 7.79 -17.00
C GLN A 62 -10.15 8.25 -15.67
N ILE A 63 -9.25 8.63 -14.77
CA ILE A 63 -9.61 9.34 -13.55
C ILE A 63 -9.46 10.83 -13.87
N THR A 64 -10.57 11.55 -13.84
CA THR A 64 -10.68 12.85 -14.53
C THR A 64 -10.75 14.05 -13.59
N GLU A 65 -11.19 13.88 -12.35
CA GLU A 65 -11.42 14.98 -11.42
C GLU A 65 -11.02 14.59 -9.98
N LEU A 66 -9.90 13.87 -9.82
CA LEU A 66 -9.52 13.30 -8.52
C LEU A 66 -9.29 14.39 -7.48
N ASP A 67 -10.06 14.30 -6.40
CA ASP A 67 -9.83 15.02 -5.16
C ASP A 67 -10.28 14.14 -3.98
N VAL A 68 -9.56 14.20 -2.85
CA VAL A 68 -9.81 13.33 -1.71
C VAL A 68 -9.89 14.17 -0.45
N GLY A 69 -11.09 14.37 0.09
CA GLY A 69 -11.26 15.15 1.32
C GLY A 69 -10.53 14.59 2.54
N GLY A 70 -10.02 15.49 3.39
CA GLY A 70 -9.19 15.21 4.55
C GLY A 70 -7.73 15.64 4.36
N SER A 71 -6.88 15.28 5.32
CA SER A 71 -5.43 15.50 5.27
C SER A 71 -4.67 14.38 5.99
N GLY A 72 -3.36 14.31 5.79
CA GLY A 72 -2.51 13.31 6.47
C GLY A 72 -2.65 11.90 5.88
N SER A 73 -2.46 10.89 6.72
CA SER A 73 -2.28 9.50 6.28
C SER A 73 -3.52 8.90 5.62
N GLY A 74 -4.73 9.20 6.11
CA GLY A 74 -5.97 8.71 5.51
C GLY A 74 -6.16 9.20 4.07
N GLN A 75 -5.96 10.50 3.84
CA GLN A 75 -5.98 11.07 2.49
C GLN A 75 -4.88 10.47 1.61
N ALA A 76 -3.66 10.34 2.14
CA ALA A 76 -2.54 9.78 1.41
C ALA A 76 -2.77 8.32 0.99
N ASN A 77 -3.42 7.52 1.84
CA ASN A 77 -3.78 6.13 1.53
C ASN A 77 -4.80 6.03 0.39
N VAL A 78 -5.83 6.88 0.39
CA VAL A 78 -6.82 6.90 -0.70
C VAL A 78 -6.18 7.31 -2.03
N TYR A 79 -5.36 8.37 -2.05
CA TYR A 79 -4.60 8.74 -3.25
C TYR A 79 -3.67 7.62 -3.74
N ARG A 80 -3.01 6.91 -2.82
CA ARG A 80 -2.18 5.75 -3.14
C ARG A 80 -3.00 4.65 -3.83
N GLN A 81 -4.12 4.26 -3.25
CA GLN A 81 -4.99 3.19 -3.78
C GLN A 81 -5.57 3.55 -5.15
N VAL A 82 -6.02 4.79 -5.35
CA VAL A 82 -6.51 5.26 -6.65
C VAL A 82 -5.40 5.23 -7.71
N THR A 83 -4.20 5.67 -7.35
CA THR A 83 -3.04 5.64 -8.25
C THR A 83 -2.65 4.20 -8.62
N GLN A 84 -2.62 3.30 -7.63
CA GLN A 84 -2.35 1.87 -7.83
C GLN A 84 -3.40 1.23 -8.74
N ALA A 85 -4.69 1.53 -8.52
CA ALA A 85 -5.77 0.98 -9.32
C ALA A 85 -5.66 1.35 -10.80
N CYS A 86 -5.33 2.61 -11.10
CA CYS A 86 -5.11 3.03 -12.49
C CYS A 86 -3.87 2.35 -13.07
N MET A 87 -2.76 2.37 -12.35
CA MET A 87 -1.51 1.77 -12.81
C MET A 87 -1.60 0.26 -13.06
N ALA A 88 -2.50 -0.45 -12.37
CA ALA A 88 -2.74 -1.88 -12.56
C ALA A 88 -3.54 -2.22 -13.83
N ILE A 89 -4.15 -1.22 -14.49
CA ILE A 89 -5.03 -1.41 -15.65
C ILE A 89 -4.36 -0.80 -16.88
N ALA A 90 -3.95 -1.64 -17.83
CA ALA A 90 -3.24 -1.21 -19.04
C ALA A 90 -3.98 -0.14 -19.88
N ARG A 91 -5.32 -0.10 -19.78
CA ARG A 91 -6.20 0.87 -20.45
C ARG A 91 -6.57 2.08 -19.58
N CYS A 92 -5.98 2.21 -18.39
CA CYS A 92 -6.12 3.43 -17.60
C CYS A 92 -5.07 4.45 -18.06
N ASN A 93 -5.49 5.41 -18.88
CA ASN A 93 -4.55 6.26 -19.62
C ASN A 93 -4.17 7.55 -18.88
N GLY A 94 -4.67 7.76 -17.66
CA GLY A 94 -4.26 8.91 -16.87
C GLY A 94 -5.10 9.20 -15.63
N ILE A 95 -4.51 10.02 -14.78
CA ILE A 95 -5.11 10.60 -13.57
C ILE A 95 -4.98 12.12 -13.67
N THR A 96 -6.10 12.81 -13.55
CA THR A 96 -6.17 14.27 -13.42
C THR A 96 -6.69 14.61 -12.04
N VAL A 97 -5.94 15.39 -11.28
CA VAL A 97 -6.39 15.96 -10.01
C VAL A 97 -7.18 17.24 -10.24
N TRP A 98 -8.25 17.47 -9.50
CA TRP A 98 -9.17 18.60 -9.73
C TRP A 98 -8.70 19.90 -9.07
N GLY A 99 -7.48 20.31 -9.43
CA GLY A 99 -6.82 21.51 -8.96
C GLY A 99 -5.37 21.25 -8.56
N VAL A 100 -4.65 22.34 -8.24
CA VAL A 100 -3.24 22.27 -7.85
C VAL A 100 -3.08 22.33 -6.33
N THR A 101 -3.66 23.35 -5.69
CA THR A 101 -3.50 23.67 -4.27
C THR A 101 -4.85 23.76 -3.58
N ASP A 102 -4.91 23.34 -2.32
CA ASP A 102 -6.07 23.47 -1.44
C ASP A 102 -6.59 24.92 -1.35
N ARG A 103 -5.79 25.93 -1.67
CA ARG A 103 -6.21 27.34 -1.70
C ARG A 103 -7.34 27.62 -2.71
N TYR A 104 -7.38 26.88 -3.82
CA TYR A 104 -8.32 27.11 -4.93
C TYR A 104 -9.25 25.94 -5.19
N THR A 105 -9.35 25.01 -4.23
CA THR A 105 -10.27 23.88 -4.34
C THR A 105 -11.73 24.34 -4.37
N TRP A 106 -12.56 23.63 -5.13
CA TRP A 106 -14.02 23.80 -5.11
C TRP A 106 -14.67 23.23 -3.82
N ARG A 107 -13.91 22.47 -3.02
CA ARG A 107 -14.31 21.89 -1.72
C ARG A 107 -13.55 22.58 -0.57
N PRO A 108 -13.87 23.84 -0.22
CA PRO A 108 -13.02 24.70 0.60
C PRO A 108 -12.76 24.20 2.03
N ASN A 109 -13.59 23.27 2.54
CA ASN A 109 -13.47 22.72 3.89
C ASN A 109 -12.77 21.34 3.93
N ASP A 110 -12.39 20.78 2.79
CA ASP A 110 -11.94 19.38 2.70
C ASP A 110 -10.45 19.22 2.43
N THR A 111 -9.72 20.31 2.15
CA THR A 111 -8.28 20.28 1.78
C THR A 111 -7.93 19.09 0.87
N PRO A 112 -8.56 18.91 -0.30
CA PRO A 112 -8.61 17.60 -0.92
C PRO A 112 -7.48 17.31 -1.92
N LEU A 113 -6.57 18.27 -2.15
CA LEU A 113 -5.55 18.22 -3.20
C LEU A 113 -4.18 17.79 -2.67
N LEU A 114 -3.20 17.68 -3.57
CA LEU A 114 -1.86 17.19 -3.24
C LEU A 114 -0.94 18.25 -2.59
N PHE A 115 -1.29 19.53 -2.73
CA PHE A 115 -0.56 20.65 -2.15
C PHE A 115 -1.46 21.45 -1.21
N ASP A 116 -0.91 21.89 -0.08
CA ASP A 116 -1.62 22.74 0.85
C ASP A 116 -1.80 24.17 0.29
N SER A 117 -2.44 25.05 1.05
CA SER A 117 -2.73 26.44 0.66
C SER A 117 -1.48 27.31 0.42
N ASN A 118 -0.29 26.84 0.84
CA ASN A 118 1.01 27.49 0.68
C ASN A 118 1.90 26.77 -0.35
N TYR A 119 1.32 25.91 -1.19
CA TYR A 119 2.02 25.09 -2.19
C TYR A 119 3.04 24.11 -1.59
N GLN A 120 2.92 23.77 -0.31
CA GLN A 120 3.74 22.71 0.27
C GLN A 120 3.15 21.35 -0.09
N LYS A 121 4.02 20.41 -0.46
CA LYS A 121 3.64 19.03 -0.78
C LYS A 121 3.06 18.36 0.46
N LYS A 122 1.88 17.76 0.33
CA LYS A 122 1.25 16.99 1.40
C LYS A 122 1.74 15.54 1.39
N GLN A 123 1.45 14.78 2.44
CA GLN A 123 1.73 13.33 2.47
C GLN A 123 1.12 12.60 1.27
N ALA A 124 -0.03 13.04 0.79
CA ALA A 124 -0.69 12.50 -0.40
C ALA A 124 0.15 12.68 -1.68
N TYR A 125 0.85 13.80 -1.84
CA TYR A 125 1.75 14.02 -2.99
C TYR A 125 2.83 12.93 -3.03
N GLN A 126 3.48 12.68 -1.88
CA GLN A 126 4.54 11.68 -1.81
C GLN A 126 3.97 10.28 -2.07
N ALA A 127 2.78 9.96 -1.55
CA ALA A 127 2.13 8.68 -1.77
C ALA A 127 1.82 8.41 -3.26
N VAL A 128 1.37 9.41 -4.02
CA VAL A 128 1.17 9.31 -5.48
C VAL A 128 2.51 9.13 -6.18
N LEU A 129 3.50 9.97 -5.85
CA LEU A 129 4.83 9.93 -6.47
C LEU A 129 5.52 8.59 -6.27
N ASP A 130 5.41 8.00 -5.07
CA ASP A 130 5.96 6.67 -4.76
C ASP A 130 5.39 5.61 -5.72
N VAL A 131 4.07 5.59 -5.93
CA VAL A 131 3.41 4.61 -6.80
C VAL A 131 3.80 4.80 -8.27
N LEU A 132 3.87 6.05 -8.73
CA LEU A 132 4.25 6.35 -10.12
C LEU A 132 5.71 5.96 -10.40
N ASN A 133 6.62 6.21 -9.46
CA ASN A 133 8.04 5.88 -9.61
C ASN A 133 8.33 4.37 -9.55
N THR A 134 7.43 3.57 -8.97
CA THR A 134 7.56 2.10 -8.98
C THR A 134 6.99 1.45 -10.23
N GLY A 135 6.52 2.24 -11.23
CA GLY A 135 6.22 1.75 -12.57
C GLY A 135 4.97 0.87 -12.69
N GLY A 136 3.99 1.00 -11.78
CA GLY A 136 2.73 0.25 -11.84
C GLY A 136 2.83 -1.27 -11.70
N GLY A 137 4.04 -1.82 -11.61
CA GLY A 137 4.31 -3.20 -11.29
C GLY A 137 4.30 -3.41 -9.78
N GLY A 138 3.12 -3.70 -9.24
CA GLY A 138 2.93 -4.12 -7.86
C GLY A 138 3.06 -2.97 -6.86
N GLY A 139 1.96 -2.66 -6.19
CA GLY A 139 2.03 -1.94 -4.93
C GLY A 139 3.07 -2.63 -4.06
N GLY A 140 3.95 -1.84 -3.45
CA GLY A 140 4.51 -2.30 -2.22
C GLY A 140 3.36 -2.55 -1.28
N ASP A 141 2.99 -3.82 -1.09
CA ASP A 141 1.96 -4.21 -0.14
C ASP A 141 2.34 -3.52 1.18
N GLY A 142 1.43 -2.67 1.64
CA GLY A 142 1.70 -1.69 2.68
C GLY A 142 0.63 -1.84 3.74
N GLY A 143 1.02 -2.21 4.94
CA GLY A 143 0.08 -2.50 6.00
C GLY A 143 0.69 -3.31 7.13
N ALA A 144 -0.16 -3.97 7.91
CA ALA A 144 0.25 -4.79 9.02
C ALA A 144 0.88 -6.09 8.53
N LEU A 145 2.09 -6.42 9.00
CA LEU A 145 2.70 -7.72 8.75
C LEU A 145 2.32 -8.69 9.86
N ARG A 146 1.32 -9.52 9.59
CA ARG A 146 0.65 -10.37 10.57
C ARG A 146 1.28 -11.76 10.68
N ALA A 147 1.77 -12.11 11.86
CA ALA A 147 2.15 -13.47 12.21
C ALA A 147 0.90 -14.37 12.28
N VAL A 148 0.76 -15.30 11.33
CA VAL A 148 -0.42 -16.15 11.19
C VAL A 148 -0.62 -17.03 12.42
N GLY A 149 0.45 -17.69 12.91
CA GLY A 149 0.36 -18.59 14.06
C GLY A 149 -0.02 -17.92 15.38
N ALA A 150 0.27 -16.61 15.53
CA ALA A 150 0.00 -15.86 16.76
C ALA A 150 -1.19 -14.90 16.65
N ASN A 151 -1.71 -14.64 15.45
CA ASN A 151 -2.79 -13.68 15.21
C ASN A 151 -2.39 -12.25 15.67
N LYS A 152 -1.10 -11.90 15.52
CA LYS A 152 -0.46 -10.66 16.00
C LYS A 152 0.38 -10.03 14.90
N CYS A 153 0.82 -8.78 15.09
CA CYS A 153 1.51 -8.00 14.09
C CYS A 153 2.99 -7.83 14.44
N LEU A 154 3.86 -7.81 13.42
CA LEU A 154 5.26 -7.43 13.55
C LEU A 154 5.33 -5.98 14.04
N ASP A 155 5.96 -5.79 15.18
CA ASP A 155 5.88 -4.58 15.98
C ASP A 155 7.28 -4.10 16.35
N VAL A 156 7.51 -2.79 16.19
CA VAL A 156 8.66 -2.13 16.82
C VAL A 156 8.29 -1.75 18.26
N PRO A 157 8.94 -2.35 19.28
CA PRO A 157 8.59 -2.13 20.68
C PRO A 157 8.53 -0.65 21.05
N ASN A 158 7.44 -0.26 21.72
CA ASN A 158 7.22 1.08 22.27
C ASN A 158 7.37 2.21 21.23
N GLN A 159 7.10 1.94 19.95
CA GLN A 159 7.27 2.89 18.85
C GLN A 159 8.70 3.45 18.73
N SER A 160 9.70 2.70 19.20
CA SER A 160 11.11 3.11 19.09
C SER A 160 11.49 3.39 17.62
N THR A 161 12.34 4.39 17.41
CA THR A 161 13.00 4.66 16.13
C THR A 161 14.52 4.45 16.21
N ALA A 162 15.01 3.95 17.35
CA ALA A 162 16.42 3.65 17.56
C ALA A 162 16.85 2.44 16.73
N THR A 163 17.94 2.60 15.99
CA THR A 163 18.56 1.49 15.24
C THR A 163 19.03 0.40 16.19
N GLY A 164 18.87 -0.86 15.81
CA GLY A 164 19.20 -1.99 16.68
C GLY A 164 18.04 -2.46 17.55
N THR A 165 16.90 -1.76 17.55
CA THR A 165 15.71 -2.23 18.27
C THR A 165 15.25 -3.56 17.68
N ARG A 166 15.26 -4.61 18.50
CA ARG A 166 14.77 -5.94 18.12
C ARG A 166 13.25 -5.92 18.01
N LEU A 167 12.75 -6.52 16.95
CA LEU A 167 11.33 -6.59 16.65
C LEU A 167 10.66 -7.68 17.48
N GLN A 168 9.38 -7.45 17.76
CA GLN A 168 8.52 -8.38 18.47
C GLN A 168 7.22 -8.62 17.69
N ILE A 169 6.38 -9.50 18.21
CA ILE A 169 4.96 -9.51 17.86
C ILE A 169 4.13 -8.88 18.96
N TRP A 170 3.10 -8.13 18.58
CA TRP A 170 2.16 -7.50 19.49
C TRP A 170 0.75 -7.50 18.90
N ASP A 171 -0.27 -7.29 19.72
CA ASP A 171 -1.64 -7.08 19.24
C ASP A 171 -1.67 -6.01 18.15
N CYS A 172 -2.37 -6.33 17.06
CA CYS A 172 -2.51 -5.46 15.92
C CYS A 172 -3.34 -4.23 16.31
N SER A 173 -2.70 -3.06 16.33
CA SER A 173 -3.30 -1.80 16.79
C SER A 173 -3.48 -0.77 15.68
N GLY A 174 -2.85 -0.99 14.52
CA GLY A 174 -2.77 0.01 13.44
C GLY A 174 -1.74 1.10 13.68
N GLY A 175 -1.00 1.07 14.80
CA GLY A 175 0.06 2.02 15.11
C GLY A 175 1.17 2.08 14.05
N ALA A 176 1.82 3.23 13.90
CA ALA A 176 2.86 3.46 12.89
C ALA A 176 4.03 2.47 12.99
N ASN A 177 4.30 1.96 14.19
CA ASN A 177 5.32 0.96 14.50
C ASN A 177 4.96 -0.47 14.06
N GLN A 178 3.77 -0.67 13.49
CA GLN A 178 3.28 -1.93 12.92
C GLN A 178 2.93 -1.79 11.43
N GLN A 179 3.14 -0.61 10.83
CA GLN A 179 2.87 -0.37 9.40
C GLN A 179 4.15 -0.62 8.60
N TRP A 180 4.16 -1.72 7.86
CA TRP A 180 5.28 -2.15 7.04
C TRP A 180 4.97 -1.93 5.57
N THR A 181 5.96 -1.59 4.77
CA THR A 181 5.84 -1.50 3.32
C THR A 181 6.93 -2.34 2.69
N HIS A 182 6.53 -3.32 1.88
CA HIS A 182 7.49 -4.05 1.04
C HIS A 182 7.81 -3.19 -0.18
N THR A 183 9.07 -2.85 -0.41
CA THR A 183 9.48 -1.99 -1.54
C THR A 183 9.90 -2.84 -2.73
N SER A 184 9.88 -2.24 -3.93
CA SER A 184 10.41 -2.88 -5.14
C SER A 184 11.90 -3.25 -5.04
N SER A 185 12.64 -2.60 -4.14
CA SER A 185 14.03 -2.93 -3.86
C SER A 185 14.21 -4.14 -2.94
N GLY A 186 13.10 -4.75 -2.49
CA GLY A 186 13.07 -5.87 -1.56
C GLY A 186 13.09 -5.49 -0.07
N GLU A 187 13.12 -4.21 0.29
CA GLU A 187 13.09 -3.80 1.71
C GLU A 187 11.71 -3.93 2.32
N LEU A 188 11.62 -4.29 3.59
CA LEU A 188 10.44 -4.08 4.43
C LEU A 188 10.69 -2.85 5.31
N THR A 189 10.01 -1.75 5.04
CA THR A 189 10.24 -0.46 5.71
C THR A 189 9.15 -0.15 6.72
N VAL A 190 9.51 0.50 7.82
CA VAL A 190 8.60 1.04 8.84
C VAL A 190 8.90 2.52 9.08
N TYR A 191 7.87 3.29 9.46
CA TYR A 191 7.90 4.75 9.56
C TYR A 191 8.22 5.46 8.23
N SER A 192 8.46 6.78 8.26
CA SER A 192 8.70 7.61 7.07
C SER A 192 9.64 8.79 7.37
N GLY A 193 10.16 9.46 6.33
CA GLY A 193 11.10 10.57 6.50
C GLY A 193 12.38 10.14 7.23
N ASP A 194 12.90 11.01 8.11
CA ASP A 194 14.14 10.77 8.86
C ASP A 194 14.04 9.60 9.87
N SER A 195 12.82 9.26 10.27
CA SER A 195 12.55 8.11 11.14
C SER A 195 12.35 6.80 10.38
N ARG A 196 12.38 6.81 9.03
CA ARG A 196 12.27 5.59 8.23
C ARG A 196 13.33 4.57 8.64
N ARG A 197 12.91 3.33 8.87
CA ARG A 197 13.78 2.20 9.16
C ARG A 197 13.43 1.02 8.28
N CYS A 198 14.36 0.09 8.17
CA CYS A 198 14.21 -1.16 7.44
C CYS A 198 14.30 -2.35 8.41
N LEU A 199 13.52 -3.39 8.15
CA LEU A 199 13.72 -4.71 8.72
C LEU A 199 15.11 -5.19 8.31
N ASP A 200 15.91 -5.60 9.30
CA ASP A 200 17.33 -5.85 9.12
C ASP A 200 17.73 -7.14 9.89
N ALA A 201 18.49 -8.01 9.21
CA ALA A 201 19.16 -9.12 9.83
C ALA A 201 20.43 -8.62 10.54
N SER A 202 20.35 -8.53 11.87
CA SER A 202 21.34 -7.86 12.71
C SER A 202 22.78 -8.25 12.38
N GLY A 203 23.61 -7.26 12.05
CA GLY A 203 25.05 -7.46 11.83
C GLY A 203 25.38 -8.31 10.60
N ASN A 204 24.49 -8.37 9.60
CA ASN A 204 24.61 -9.28 8.45
C ASN A 204 24.64 -10.77 8.86
N GLY A 205 23.97 -11.10 9.97
CA GLY A 205 23.92 -12.48 10.48
C GLY A 205 23.21 -13.42 9.52
N ALA A 206 23.82 -14.58 9.26
CA ALA A 206 23.28 -15.63 8.40
C ALA A 206 23.10 -16.97 9.14
N ALA A 207 23.06 -16.94 10.47
CA ALA A 207 22.88 -18.11 11.32
C ALA A 207 21.48 -18.12 11.95
N ASN A 208 20.98 -19.32 12.29
CA ASN A 208 19.79 -19.48 13.11
C ASN A 208 19.92 -18.69 14.42
N GLY A 209 18.87 -17.96 14.77
CA GLY A 209 18.85 -17.09 15.95
C GLY A 209 19.37 -15.67 15.71
N THR A 210 19.79 -15.33 14.48
CA THR A 210 20.10 -13.93 14.13
C THR A 210 18.90 -13.05 14.44
N ALA A 211 19.10 -11.96 15.18
CA ALA A 211 18.01 -11.07 15.56
C ALA A 211 17.46 -10.30 14.35
N ALA A 212 16.13 -10.26 14.22
CA ALA A 212 15.45 -9.32 13.34
C ALA A 212 15.27 -7.98 14.07
N ILE A 213 15.86 -6.93 13.53
CA ILE A 213 15.89 -5.59 14.13
C ILE A 213 15.37 -4.55 13.13
N ILE A 214 15.19 -3.32 13.60
CA ILE A 214 15.12 -2.14 12.73
C ILE A 214 16.49 -1.46 12.62
N TRP A 215 16.85 -1.02 11.42
CA TRP A 215 18.06 -0.25 11.18
C TRP A 215 17.82 0.86 10.16
N THR A 216 18.76 1.80 10.05
CA THR A 216 18.73 2.81 8.98
C THR A 216 18.76 2.09 7.63
N CYS A 217 17.81 2.40 6.75
CA CYS A 217 17.79 1.82 5.41
C CYS A 217 19.06 2.20 4.65
N HIS A 218 19.84 1.21 4.22
CA HIS A 218 21.11 1.41 3.50
C HIS A 218 21.22 0.54 2.24
N GLY A 219 20.17 -0.20 1.88
CA GLY A 219 20.13 -1.01 0.66
C GLY A 219 20.96 -2.29 0.68
N GLY A 220 21.55 -2.66 1.83
CA GLY A 220 22.32 -3.90 1.96
C GLY A 220 21.46 -5.15 1.85
N THR A 221 22.06 -6.28 1.48
CA THR A 221 21.32 -7.55 1.27
C THR A 221 20.69 -8.09 2.55
N ASN A 222 21.25 -7.77 3.72
CA ASN A 222 20.66 -8.06 5.04
C ASN A 222 19.35 -7.30 5.33
N GLN A 223 19.00 -6.31 4.51
CA GLN A 223 17.74 -5.56 4.58
C GLN A 223 16.77 -5.91 3.46
N LYS A 224 17.09 -6.92 2.64
CA LYS A 224 16.25 -7.36 1.53
C LYS A 224 15.54 -8.66 1.88
N TRP A 225 14.26 -8.73 1.54
CA TRP A 225 13.32 -9.76 1.97
C TRP A 225 12.42 -10.16 0.81
N ASN A 226 12.22 -11.47 0.65
CA ASN A 226 11.28 -12.04 -0.30
C ASN A 226 10.02 -12.47 0.42
N LEU A 227 8.87 -11.93 0.02
CA LEU A 227 7.55 -12.38 0.46
C LEU A 227 7.11 -13.54 -0.44
N ASN A 228 6.99 -14.73 0.12
CA ASN A 228 6.73 -15.94 -0.65
C ASN A 228 5.23 -16.28 -0.66
N ALA A 229 4.74 -16.87 -1.76
CA ALA A 229 3.34 -17.26 -1.90
C ALA A 229 2.87 -18.30 -0.85
N ASN A 230 3.81 -19.04 -0.25
CA ASN A 230 3.51 -19.99 0.82
C ASN A 230 3.38 -19.34 2.20
N GLY A 231 3.48 -18.01 2.30
CA GLY A 231 3.34 -17.21 3.51
C GLY A 231 4.65 -16.97 4.28
N THR A 232 5.79 -17.55 3.88
CA THR A 232 7.06 -17.25 4.54
C THR A 232 7.69 -15.97 4.02
N ILE A 233 8.52 -15.32 4.85
CA ILE A 233 9.35 -14.18 4.45
C ILE A 233 10.80 -14.58 4.62
N THR A 234 11.57 -14.59 3.53
CA THR A 234 12.98 -15.02 3.56
C THR A 234 13.93 -13.84 3.39
N SER A 235 15.03 -13.84 4.15
CA SER A 235 16.14 -12.91 3.91
C SER A 235 16.78 -13.22 2.57
N ALA A 236 16.96 -12.21 1.71
CA ALA A 236 17.66 -12.38 0.44
C ALA A 236 19.17 -12.63 0.63
N GLN A 237 19.73 -12.28 1.79
CA GLN A 237 21.13 -12.54 2.12
C GLN A 237 21.38 -14.00 2.52
N SER A 238 20.56 -14.55 3.44
CA SER A 238 20.83 -15.84 4.08
C SER A 238 19.88 -16.95 3.65
N GLY A 239 18.74 -16.63 3.03
CA GLY A 239 17.67 -17.58 2.74
C GLY A 239 16.87 -18.04 3.97
N LEU A 240 17.22 -17.57 5.17
CA LEU A 240 16.50 -17.89 6.40
C LEU A 240 15.15 -17.16 6.46
N CYS A 241 14.19 -17.77 7.14
CA CYS A 241 12.85 -17.24 7.32
C CYS A 241 12.77 -16.28 8.52
N LEU A 242 11.97 -15.22 8.41
CA LEU A 242 11.51 -14.43 9.54
C LEU A 242 10.64 -15.32 10.44
N ASP A 243 11.03 -15.43 11.70
CA ASP A 243 10.56 -16.44 12.64
C ASP A 243 10.19 -15.77 13.96
N VAL A 244 9.02 -16.11 14.52
CA VAL A 244 8.72 -15.81 15.93
C VAL A 244 9.37 -16.88 16.79
N SER A 245 10.28 -16.46 17.68
CA SER A 245 11.09 -17.36 18.50
C SER A 245 10.24 -18.36 19.29
N ASP A 246 10.67 -19.61 19.30
CA ASP A 246 10.09 -20.73 20.06
C ASP A 246 8.59 -20.96 19.80
N ASN A 247 8.08 -20.53 18.63
CA ASN A 247 6.66 -20.57 18.30
C ASN A 247 5.79 -19.88 19.36
N ALA A 248 6.34 -18.87 20.04
CA ALA A 248 5.64 -18.11 21.04
C ALA A 248 4.50 -17.27 20.42
N THR A 249 3.41 -17.10 21.16
CA THR A 249 2.22 -16.37 20.69
C THR A 249 1.85 -15.18 21.58
N ALA A 250 2.58 -14.96 22.67
CA ALA A 250 2.33 -13.86 23.59
C ALA A 250 2.84 -12.51 23.02
N ASN A 251 2.25 -11.41 23.47
CA ASN A 251 2.78 -10.08 23.22
C ASN A 251 4.22 -9.97 23.75
N GLY A 252 5.10 -9.38 22.96
CA GLY A 252 6.51 -9.24 23.29
C GLY A 252 7.38 -10.45 22.91
N ALA A 253 6.79 -11.50 22.33
CA ALA A 253 7.60 -12.56 21.73
C ALA A 253 8.49 -11.98 20.63
N LEU A 254 9.79 -12.24 20.74
CA LEU A 254 10.80 -11.66 19.86
C LEU A 254 10.84 -12.39 18.52
N THR A 255 11.30 -11.67 17.51
CA THR A 255 11.53 -12.24 16.17
C THR A 255 13.02 -12.48 15.92
N GLN A 256 13.29 -13.41 15.02
CA GLN A 256 14.63 -13.84 14.62
C GLN A 256 14.61 -14.35 13.17
N LEU A 257 15.78 -14.73 12.66
CA LEU A 257 15.93 -15.52 11.46
C LEU A 257 16.18 -16.97 11.85
N TRP A 258 15.49 -17.89 11.18
CA TRP A 258 15.66 -19.32 11.39
C TRP A 258 15.50 -20.09 10.09
N ALA A 259 16.03 -21.31 10.03
CA ALA A 259 15.83 -22.22 8.92
C ALA A 259 14.34 -22.38 8.63
N CYS A 260 13.97 -22.26 7.36
CA CYS A 260 12.59 -22.35 6.93
C CYS A 260 12.05 -23.76 7.17
N SER A 261 11.03 -23.87 8.03
CA SER A 261 10.33 -25.12 8.34
C SER A 261 8.90 -25.14 7.79
N GLY A 262 8.36 -23.98 7.42
CA GLY A 262 6.96 -23.81 7.07
C GLY A 262 6.01 -23.80 8.29
N GLY A 263 6.54 -23.88 9.51
CA GLY A 263 5.78 -23.81 10.76
C GLY A 263 5.00 -22.50 10.91
N ALA A 264 3.92 -22.53 11.70
CA ALA A 264 2.97 -21.41 11.82
C ALA A 264 3.61 -20.11 12.35
N ASN A 265 4.72 -20.20 13.09
CA ASN A 265 5.51 -19.06 13.57
C ASN A 265 6.40 -18.41 12.50
N GLN A 266 6.48 -19.00 11.31
CA GLN A 266 7.18 -18.45 10.14
C GLN A 266 6.22 -18.02 9.02
N GLN A 267 4.92 -18.07 9.28
CA GLN A 267 3.87 -17.70 8.34
C GLN A 267 3.41 -16.28 8.62
N TRP A 268 3.42 -15.45 7.58
CA TRP A 268 3.14 -14.03 7.63
C TRP A 268 2.17 -13.64 6.52
N ALA A 269 1.28 -12.69 6.82
CA ALA A 269 0.40 -12.07 5.84
C ALA A 269 0.54 -10.56 5.92
N LEU A 270 0.83 -9.90 4.80
CA LEU A 270 0.81 -8.44 4.71
C LEU A 270 -0.61 -8.00 4.40
N GLN A 271 -1.19 -7.14 5.25
CA GLN A 271 -2.61 -6.78 5.23
C GLN A 271 -2.83 -5.28 5.33
#